data_AF-A0A661K9G9-F1
#
_entry.id   AF-A0A661K9G9-F1
#
_cell.length_a   1.000
_cell.length_b   1.000
_cell.length_c   1.000
_cell.angle_alpha   90.00
_cell.angle_beta   90.00
_cell.angle_gamma   90.00
#
_symmetry.space_group_name_H-M   'P 1'
#
loop_
_entity.id
_entity.type
_entity.pdbx_description
1 polymer ?
#
loop_
_entity_poly.entity_id
_entity_poly.type
_entity_poly.pdbx_seq_one_letter_code
_entity_poly.pdbx_strand_id
1 'polypeptide(L)'
;MTLLKRVLDRALPFKSPGAEVFAYVRFANGGRWWGICCRDYGSREWWWERFRRKYSNYLDVGRRYSIQGEPLSVSPEFPSLDNLINWLGDVLQLPPSVRDLLKIEILSKLGMYDE
;
A
#
# COMPACT_ATOMS: atom_id res chain seq x y z
N MET A 1 -9.54 8.53 11.54
CA MET A 1 -8.91 8.45 10.20
C MET A 1 -7.43 8.12 10.37
N THR A 2 -6.95 7.04 9.76
CA THR A 2 -5.57 6.51 9.91
C THR A 2 -4.55 7.36 9.15
N LEU A 3 -3.28 7.31 9.55
CA LEU A 3 -2.18 7.92 8.81
C LEU A 3 -2.09 7.34 7.39
N LEU A 4 -2.22 6.03 7.26
CA LEU A 4 -2.27 5.36 5.95
C LEU A 4 -3.35 5.96 5.05
N LYS A 5 -4.59 6.10 5.54
CA LYS A 5 -5.68 6.73 4.77
C LYS A 5 -5.34 8.17 4.38
N ARG A 6 -4.76 8.97 5.28
CA ARG A 6 -4.37 10.37 5.00
C ARG A 6 -3.29 10.46 3.93
N VAL A 7 -2.28 9.61 3.99
CA VAL A 7 -1.18 9.57 3.00
C VAL A 7 -1.73 9.25 1.62
N LEU A 8 -2.56 8.20 1.52
CA LEU A 8 -3.15 7.80 0.24
C LEU A 8 -4.14 8.83 -0.30
N ASP A 9 -4.98 9.43 0.57
CA ASP A 9 -5.94 10.46 0.17
C ASP A 9 -5.23 11.73 -0.36
N ARG A 10 -4.12 12.13 0.28
CA ARG A 10 -3.30 13.25 -0.20
C ARG A 10 -2.63 12.95 -1.53
N ALA A 11 -2.15 11.72 -1.71
CA ALA A 11 -1.55 11.30 -2.98
C ALA A 11 -2.59 11.23 -4.10
N LEU A 12 -3.75 10.66 -3.82
CA LEU A 12 -4.83 10.49 -4.77
C LEU A 12 -6.17 10.47 -4.02
N PRO A 13 -6.95 11.56 -4.07
CA PRO A 13 -8.16 11.68 -3.26
C PRO A 13 -9.14 10.55 -3.51
N PHE A 14 -9.63 9.97 -2.42
CA PHE A 14 -10.77 9.06 -2.45
C PHE A 14 -12.01 9.84 -2.85
N LYS A 15 -12.90 9.22 -3.63
CA LYS A 15 -14.15 9.87 -3.99
C LYS A 15 -15.18 9.77 -2.88
N SER A 16 -15.19 8.67 -2.11
CA SER A 16 -16.18 8.44 -1.05
C SER A 16 -15.60 8.75 0.33
N PRO A 17 -16.33 9.48 1.20
CA PRO A 17 -15.93 9.66 2.59
C PRO A 17 -15.84 8.31 3.34
N GLY A 18 -16.63 7.33 2.91
CA GLY A 18 -16.66 5.96 3.43
C GLY A 18 -15.56 5.04 2.90
N ALA A 19 -14.56 5.54 2.18
CA ALA A 19 -13.48 4.70 1.67
C ALA A 19 -12.74 3.97 2.81
N GLU A 20 -12.58 2.66 2.67
CA GLU A 20 -11.88 1.80 3.62
C GLU A 20 -10.44 1.60 3.16
N VAL A 21 -9.50 1.82 4.08
CA VAL A 21 -8.07 1.68 3.81
C VAL A 21 -7.44 0.89 4.95
N PHE A 22 -6.80 -0.23 4.62
CA PHE A 22 -6.11 -1.07 5.59
C PHE A 22 -4.97 -1.83 4.95
N ALA A 23 -3.90 -2.03 5.71
CA ALA A 23 -2.85 -2.98 5.36
C ALA A 23 -3.32 -4.41 5.68
N TYR A 24 -2.81 -5.39 4.96
CA TYR A 24 -3.08 -6.80 5.20
C TYR A 24 -1.82 -7.64 5.00
N VAL A 25 -1.85 -8.82 5.61
CA VAL A 25 -0.88 -9.89 5.38
C VAL A 25 -1.59 -11.07 4.75
N ARG A 26 -1.06 -11.58 3.64
CA ARG A 26 -1.56 -12.75 2.92
C ARG A 26 -0.49 -13.83 2.90
N PHE A 27 -0.88 -15.05 3.22
CA PHE A 27 -0.02 -16.22 3.09
C PHE A 27 -0.38 -16.95 1.79
N ALA A 28 0.56 -17.05 0.87
CA ALA A 28 0.36 -17.68 -0.43
C ALA A 28 1.66 -18.28 -0.97
N ASN A 29 1.58 -19.45 -1.61
CA ASN A 29 2.72 -20.17 -2.19
C ASN A 29 3.89 -20.38 -1.21
N GLY A 30 3.59 -20.65 0.06
CA GLY A 30 4.60 -20.79 1.13
C GLY A 30 5.28 -19.48 1.56
N GLY A 31 4.86 -18.34 1.01
CA GLY A 31 5.38 -17.01 1.35
C GLY A 31 4.38 -16.15 2.14
N ARG A 32 4.92 -15.12 2.77
CA ARG A 32 4.18 -14.05 3.45
C ARG A 32 4.22 -12.79 2.59
N TRP A 33 3.06 -12.18 2.37
CA TRP A 33 2.90 -11.02 1.48
C TRP A 33 2.17 -9.89 2.17
N TRP A 34 2.68 -8.68 2.01
CA TRP A 34 2.17 -7.44 2.57
C TRP A 34 1.53 -6.60 1.48
N GLY A 35 0.32 -6.10 1.71
CA GLY A 35 -0.39 -5.26 0.75
C GLY A 35 -1.29 -4.23 1.42
N ILE A 36 -1.86 -3.33 0.61
CA ILE A 36 -2.81 -2.31 1.06
C ILE A 36 -4.11 -2.46 0.29
N CYS A 37 -5.19 -2.71 1.01
CA CYS A 37 -6.52 -2.67 0.42
C CYS A 37 -7.05 -1.24 0.45
N CYS A 38 -7.58 -0.77 -0.68
CA CYS A 38 -8.31 0.48 -0.82
C CYS A 38 -9.68 0.17 -1.42
N ARG A 39 -10.75 0.27 -0.62
CA ARG A 39 -12.13 0.08 -1.09
C ARG A 39 -12.80 1.43 -1.20
N ASP A 40 -13.06 1.85 -2.44
CA ASP A 40 -13.73 3.12 -2.77
C ASP A 40 -14.84 2.84 -3.79
N TYR A 41 -16.01 3.47 -3.64
CA TYR A 41 -17.16 3.30 -4.54
C TYR A 41 -17.60 1.83 -4.77
N GLY A 42 -17.42 0.94 -3.79
CA GLY A 42 -17.83 -0.47 -3.90
C GLY A 42 -16.94 -1.34 -4.80
N SER A 43 -15.90 -0.79 -5.42
CA SER A 43 -14.88 -1.56 -6.14
C SER A 43 -13.59 -1.62 -5.34
N ARG A 44 -12.96 -2.79 -5.33
CA ARG A 44 -11.62 -2.98 -4.73
C ARG A 44 -10.52 -2.40 -5.63
N GLU A 45 -10.85 -2.06 -6.88
CA GLU A 45 -9.87 -1.82 -7.95
C GLU A 45 -9.75 -0.37 -8.36
N TRP A 46 -10.83 0.37 -8.20
CA TRP A 46 -10.97 1.69 -8.79
C TRP A 46 -9.89 2.70 -8.35
N TRP A 47 -9.51 2.67 -7.07
CA TRP A 47 -8.46 3.57 -6.57
C TRP A 47 -7.09 3.19 -7.13
N TRP A 48 -6.77 1.90 -7.17
CA TRP A 48 -5.50 1.41 -7.69
C TRP A 48 -5.36 1.65 -9.20
N GLU A 49 -6.43 1.52 -9.99
CA GLU A 49 -6.38 1.89 -11.40
C GLU A 49 -5.98 3.36 -11.61
N ARG A 50 -6.58 4.27 -10.82
CA ARG A 50 -6.23 5.69 -10.87
C ARG A 50 -4.80 5.94 -10.39
N PHE A 51 -4.35 5.21 -9.37
CA PHE A 51 -2.99 5.30 -8.88
C PHE A 51 -1.99 4.98 -9.98
N ARG A 52 -2.18 3.87 -10.72
CA ARG A 52 -1.29 3.46 -11.83
C ARG A 52 -1.25 4.48 -12.96
N ARG A 53 -2.38 5.14 -13.26
CA ARG A 53 -2.44 6.21 -14.26
C ARG A 53 -1.69 7.46 -13.82
N LYS A 54 -1.75 7.80 -12.53
CA LYS A 54 -1.07 8.98 -11.97
C LYS A 54 0.44 8.74 -11.79
N TYR A 55 0.81 7.55 -11.34
CA TYR A 55 2.19 7.17 -11.02
C TYR A 55 2.67 6.10 -11.99
N SER A 56 2.96 6.48 -13.24
CA SER A 56 3.32 5.53 -14.31
C SER A 56 4.57 4.71 -14.03
N ASN A 57 5.48 5.22 -13.20
CA ASN A 57 6.72 4.55 -12.79
C ASN A 57 6.54 3.60 -11.59
N TYR A 58 5.32 3.39 -11.08
CA TYR A 58 5.12 2.61 -9.85
C TYR A 58 5.64 1.16 -9.95
N LEU A 59 5.55 0.55 -11.13
CA LEU A 59 6.09 -0.80 -11.38
C LEU A 59 7.61 -0.80 -11.37
N ASP A 60 8.24 0.18 -12.01
CA ASP A 60 9.70 0.28 -12.05
C ASP A 60 10.30 0.49 -10.66
N VAL A 61 9.63 1.31 -9.84
CA VAL A 61 9.98 1.45 -8.41
C VAL A 61 9.68 0.15 -7.67
N GLY A 62 8.52 -0.48 -7.91
CA GLY A 62 8.10 -1.73 -7.27
C GLY A 62 9.06 -2.88 -7.50
N ARG A 63 9.65 -3.00 -8.69
CA ARG A 63 10.64 -4.03 -9.02
C ARG A 63 11.87 -3.97 -8.12
N ARG A 64 12.27 -2.79 -7.65
CA ARG A 64 13.39 -2.61 -6.68
C ARG A 64 13.06 -3.21 -5.31
N TYR A 65 11.78 -3.36 -5.00
CA TYR A 65 11.26 -3.85 -3.73
C TYR A 65 10.60 -5.22 -3.86
N SER A 66 10.86 -5.95 -4.94
CA SER A 66 10.32 -7.29 -5.19
C SER A 66 8.79 -7.35 -5.20
N ILE A 67 8.15 -6.33 -5.78
CA ILE A 67 6.69 -6.31 -6.01
C ILE A 67 6.25 -7.63 -6.68
N GLN A 68 5.16 -8.21 -6.17
CA GLN A 68 4.45 -9.31 -6.81
C GLN A 68 3.09 -8.85 -7.32
N GLY A 69 2.68 -9.44 -8.44
CA GLY A 69 1.42 -9.13 -9.11
C GLY A 69 1.60 -8.22 -10.32
N GLU A 70 2.11 -8.77 -11.43
CA GLU A 70 1.89 -8.24 -12.78
C GLU A 70 0.80 -9.06 -13.49
N PRO A 71 0.01 -8.50 -14.43
CA PRO A 71 -0.58 -7.16 -14.51
C PRO A 71 -2.05 -7.14 -14.01
N LEU A 72 -2.56 -8.27 -13.53
CA LEU A 72 -3.99 -8.50 -13.23
C LEU A 72 -4.36 -8.37 -11.75
N SER A 73 -3.39 -8.28 -10.82
CA SER A 73 -3.72 -8.06 -9.41
C SER A 73 -3.98 -6.58 -9.16
N VAL A 74 -5.04 -6.35 -8.41
CA VAL A 74 -5.64 -5.05 -8.15
C VAL A 74 -4.78 -4.18 -7.24
N SER A 75 -4.12 -4.81 -6.28
CA SER A 75 -3.27 -4.19 -5.27
C SER A 75 -1.85 -4.76 -5.39
N PRO A 76 -0.81 -3.93 -5.27
CA PRO A 76 0.57 -4.41 -5.20
C PRO A 76 0.81 -5.15 -3.88
N GLU A 77 1.59 -6.22 -3.94
CA GLU A 77 2.00 -7.03 -2.78
C GLU A 77 3.52 -7.17 -2.70
N PHE A 78 4.05 -7.26 -1.49
CA PHE A 78 5.48 -7.24 -1.20
C PHE A 78 5.88 -8.33 -0.19
N PRO A 79 7.10 -8.88 -0.25
CA PRO A 79 7.50 -9.98 0.64
C PRO A 79 7.76 -9.52 2.09
N SER A 80 7.92 -8.22 2.31
CA SER A 80 8.10 -7.64 3.64
C SER A 80 7.34 -6.32 3.78
N LEU A 81 7.06 -5.92 5.03
CA LEU A 81 6.48 -4.62 5.33
C LEU A 81 7.43 -3.49 4.90
N ASP A 82 8.74 -3.64 5.11
CA ASP A 82 9.73 -2.63 4.71
C ASP A 82 9.73 -2.40 3.19
N ASN A 83 9.59 -3.45 2.39
CA ASN A 83 9.49 -3.33 0.95
C ASN A 83 8.22 -2.56 0.54
N LEU A 84 7.08 -2.86 1.17
CA LEU A 84 5.83 -2.13 0.94
C LEU A 84 5.97 -0.64 1.30
N ILE A 85 6.53 -0.35 2.49
CA ILE A 85 6.68 1.02 2.99
C ILE A 85 7.69 1.81 2.15
N ASN A 86 8.81 1.22 1.77
CA ASN A 86 9.81 1.87 0.93
C ASN A 86 9.29 2.12 -0.48
N TRP A 87 8.59 1.14 -1.06
CA TRP A 87 7.93 1.34 -2.34
C TRP A 87 6.92 2.49 -2.28
N LEU A 88 6.04 2.50 -1.28
CA LEU A 88 5.06 3.56 -1.11
C LEU A 88 5.75 4.91 -0.90
N GLY A 89 6.83 4.92 -0.11
CA GLY A 89 7.64 6.09 0.18
C GLY A 89 8.32 6.65 -1.07
N ASP A 90 8.84 5.81 -1.94
CA ASP A 90 9.53 6.25 -3.15
C ASP A 90 8.55 6.69 -4.24
N VAL A 91 7.43 5.97 -4.43
CA VAL A 91 6.40 6.36 -5.40
C VAL A 91 5.72 7.67 -5.00
N LEU A 92 5.42 7.85 -3.70
CA LEU A 92 4.74 9.04 -3.18
C LEU A 92 5.70 10.12 -2.67
N GLN A 93 7.01 9.92 -2.77
CA GLN A 93 8.05 10.82 -2.26
C GLN A 93 7.87 11.17 -0.77
N LEU A 94 7.51 10.17 0.05
CA LEU A 94 7.33 10.35 1.49
C LEU A 94 8.68 10.51 2.19
N PRO A 95 8.80 11.45 3.13
CA PRO A 95 9.99 11.60 3.94
C PRO A 95 10.18 10.38 4.87
N PRO A 96 11.43 10.05 5.28
CA PRO A 96 11.71 8.90 6.13
C PRO A 96 10.85 8.85 7.41
N SER A 97 10.64 9.99 8.07
CA SER A 97 9.82 10.06 9.28
C SER A 97 8.36 9.62 9.07
N VAL A 98 7.79 9.87 7.89
CA VAL A 98 6.43 9.39 7.58
C VAL A 98 6.43 7.89 7.30
N ARG A 99 7.49 7.35 6.71
CA ARG A 99 7.66 5.91 6.49
C ARG A 99 7.72 5.16 7.81
N ASP A 100 8.49 5.66 8.78
CA ASP A 100 8.60 5.07 10.11
C ASP A 100 7.25 5.06 10.84
N LEU A 101 6.52 6.18 10.80
CA LEU A 101 5.20 6.28 11.40
C LEU A 101 4.18 5.35 10.73
N LEU A 102 4.25 5.18 9.41
CA LEU A 102 3.40 4.22 8.69
C LEU A 102 3.70 2.79 9.10
N LYS A 103 4.99 2.42 9.21
CA LYS A 103 5.40 1.09 9.68
C LYS A 103 4.82 0.80 11.06
N ILE A 104 4.99 1.72 12.01
CA ILE A 104 4.46 1.60 13.38
C ILE A 104 2.93 1.48 13.38
N GLU A 105 2.21 2.33 12.64
CA GLU A 105 0.75 2.26 12.57
C GLU A 105 0.26 0.91 12.02
N ILE A 106 0.90 0.41 10.96
CA ILE A 106 0.52 -0.85 10.31
C ILE A 106 0.77 -2.05 11.24
N LEU A 107 1.95 -2.13 11.84
CA LEU A 107 2.31 -3.18 12.80
C LEU A 107 1.36 -3.20 14.00
N SER A 108 1.08 -2.03 14.58
CA SER A 108 0.15 -1.91 15.71
C SER A 108 -1.27 -2.37 15.37
N LYS A 109 -1.75 -2.05 14.16
CA LYS A 109 -3.08 -2.47 13.70
C LYS A 109 -3.20 -3.96 13.41
N LEU A 110 -2.11 -4.60 12.99
CA LEU A 110 -2.07 -6.04 12.75
C LEU A 110 -1.75 -6.84 14.01
N GLY A 111 -1.43 -6.17 15.13
CA GLY A 111 -1.01 -6.82 16.37
C GLY A 111 0.36 -7.47 16.27
N MET A 112 1.21 -7.00 15.36
CA MET A 112 2.53 -7.56 15.06
C MET A 112 3.61 -6.62 15.60
N TYR A 113 3.93 -6.71 16.89
CA TYR A 113 4.87 -5.78 17.55
C TYR A 113 6.34 -6.24 17.53
N ASP A 114 6.60 -7.51 17.17
CA ASP A 114 7.89 -8.18 17.32
C ASP A 114 8.62 -8.47 16.00
N GLU A 115 8.35 -7.71 14.92
CA GLU A 115 9.01 -7.86 13.60
C GLU A 115 10.03 -6.77 13.23
#